data_AF-A0AAD7BTP0-F1
#
_entry.id   AF-A0AAD7BTP0-F1
#
_cell.length_a   1.000
_cell.length_b   1.000
_cell.length_c   1.000
_cell.angle_alpha   90.00
_cell.angle_beta   90.00
_cell.angle_gamma   90.00
#
_symmetry.space_group_name_H-M   'P 1'
#
loop_
_entity.id
_entity.type
_entity.pdbx_description
1 polymer ?
#
loop_
_entity_poly.entity_id
_entity_poly.type
_entity_poly.pdbx_seq_one_letter_code
_entity_poly.pdbx_strand_id
1 'polypeptide(L)'
;MSSLKWVKGPSGIPGNKGADILAGIGAEKSVAAGKNEEAPPWQLLWCATCHKDFLRSIHFFMWMLIHGGYKVGKYWDNIPGHQEKAFCPLCEEYESVDHILTQCNMPGREQIWDLGPKLWQLKTGKDLRPTMGMGELGHAVR
;
A
#
# COMPACT_ATOMS: atom_id res chain seq x y z
N MET A 1 -19.08 10.92 -14.62
CA MET A 1 -17.89 10.06 -14.54
C MET A 1 -16.66 10.96 -14.57
N SER A 2 -16.06 11.26 -13.42
CA SER A 2 -14.87 12.10 -13.34
C SER A 2 -13.64 11.24 -13.63
N SER A 3 -13.00 11.47 -14.77
CA SER A 3 -11.75 10.78 -15.14
C SER A 3 -10.61 11.36 -14.33
N LEU A 4 -9.99 10.54 -13.48
CA LEU A 4 -8.77 10.89 -12.76
C LEU A 4 -7.62 10.97 -13.79
N LYS A 5 -7.17 12.18 -14.11
CA LYS A 5 -5.92 12.40 -14.85
C LYS A 5 -4.77 12.55 -13.87
N TRP A 6 -3.81 11.63 -13.97
CA TRP A 6 -2.58 11.68 -13.19
C TRP A 6 -1.60 12.72 -13.77
N VAL A 7 -0.93 13.47 -12.88
CA VAL A 7 0.13 14.42 -13.22
C VAL A 7 1.41 13.93 -12.55
N LYS A 8 2.45 13.64 -13.34
CA LYS A 8 3.77 13.23 -12.82
C LYS A 8 4.33 14.34 -11.94
N GLY A 9 4.78 13.99 -10.74
CA GLY A 9 5.46 14.93 -9.84
C GLY A 9 6.67 15.59 -10.54
N PRO A 10 7.08 16.81 -10.14
CA PRO A 10 8.14 17.56 -10.81
C PRO A 10 9.43 16.74 -10.99
N SER A 11 9.99 16.81 -12.19
CA SER A 11 11.28 16.19 -12.54
C SER A 11 12.41 16.77 -11.68
N GLY A 12 13.33 15.94 -11.19
CA GLY A 12 14.54 16.42 -10.49
C GLY A 12 14.61 16.15 -8.99
N ILE A 13 13.52 15.68 -8.37
CA ILE A 13 13.52 15.31 -6.95
C ILE A 13 14.34 14.01 -6.76
N PRO A 14 15.39 14.00 -5.91
CA PRO A 14 16.26 12.84 -5.72
C PRO A 14 15.51 11.56 -5.35
N GLY A 15 14.46 11.67 -4.53
CA GLY A 15 13.60 10.55 -4.15
C GLY A 15 12.87 9.90 -5.33
N ASN A 16 12.39 10.69 -6.30
CA ASN A 16 11.72 10.16 -7.50
C ASN A 16 12.72 9.42 -8.39
N LYS A 17 13.94 9.93 -8.53
CA LYS A 17 15.00 9.27 -9.31
C LYS A 17 15.43 7.96 -8.66
N GLY A 18 15.61 7.95 -7.34
CA GLY A 18 15.95 6.72 -6.61
C GLY A 18 14.87 5.66 -6.72
N ALA A 19 13.60 6.07 -6.65
CA ALA A 19 12.48 5.15 -6.75
C ALA A 19 12.24 4.65 -8.20
N ASP A 20 12.53 5.45 -9.23
CA ASP A 20 12.58 5.00 -10.64
C ASP A 20 13.69 3.96 -10.87
N ILE A 21 14.88 4.15 -10.26
CA ILE A 21 16.00 3.19 -10.34
C ILE A 21 15.63 1.86 -9.68
N LEU A 22 15.07 1.90 -8.47
CA LEU A 22 14.63 0.70 -7.75
C LEU A 22 13.52 -0.05 -8.51
N ALA A 23 12.62 0.68 -9.16
CA ALA A 23 11.61 0.09 -10.02
C ALA A 23 12.20 -0.64 -11.24
N GLY A 24 13.24 -0.09 -11.85
CA GLY A 24 13.98 -0.74 -12.94
C GLY A 24 14.64 -2.05 -12.51
N ILE A 25 15.39 -2.02 -11.40
CA ILE A 25 16.05 -3.21 -10.83
C ILE A 25 15.02 -4.32 -10.53
N GLY A 26 13.87 -3.92 -10.01
CA GLY A 26 12.78 -4.82 -9.68
C GLY A 26 12.08 -5.43 -10.89
N ALA A 27 12.00 -4.70 -12.01
CA ALA A 27 11.42 -5.19 -13.26
C ALA A 27 12.35 -6.18 -13.99
N GLU A 28 13.67 -6.00 -13.87
CA GLU A 28 14.67 -6.87 -14.50
C GLU A 28 14.82 -8.23 -13.79
N LYS A 29 14.47 -8.33 -12.49
CA LYS A 29 14.56 -9.58 -11.71
C LYS A 29 13.30 -10.44 -11.76
N SER A 30 12.52 -10.35 -12.82
CA SER A 30 11.50 -11.36 -13.09
C SER A 30 12.19 -12.66 -13.52
N VAL A 31 12.11 -13.68 -12.66
CA VAL A 31 12.43 -15.11 -12.90
C VAL A 31 13.88 -15.53 -12.62
N ALA A 32 14.12 -15.91 -11.35
CA ALA A 32 14.88 -17.11 -10.99
C ALA A 32 14.52 -17.52 -9.55
N ALA A 33 13.32 -18.08 -9.35
CA ALA A 33 13.03 -18.83 -8.13
C ALA A 33 13.75 -20.19 -8.20
N GLY A 34 15.08 -20.15 -8.05
CA GLY A 34 15.86 -21.31 -7.68
C GLY A 34 15.49 -21.69 -6.26
N LYS A 35 15.08 -22.95 -6.05
CA LYS A 35 14.94 -23.51 -4.71
C LYS A 35 16.32 -23.41 -4.04
N ASN A 36 16.34 -22.80 -2.86
CA ASN A 36 17.49 -22.61 -1.97
C ASN A 36 18.32 -21.33 -2.23
N GLU A 37 17.81 -20.21 -1.71
CA GLU A 37 18.49 -19.21 -0.87
C GLU A 37 17.49 -18.08 -0.63
N GLU A 38 17.27 -17.70 0.63
CA GLU A 38 16.23 -16.77 1.05
C GLU A 38 16.48 -15.39 0.44
N ALA A 39 15.78 -15.08 -0.67
CA ALA A 39 15.73 -13.73 -1.19
C ALA A 39 15.33 -12.80 -0.03
N PRO A 40 16.09 -11.71 0.23
CA PRO A 40 15.81 -10.83 1.36
C PRO A 40 14.34 -10.38 1.31
N PRO A 41 13.67 -10.20 2.45
CA PRO A 41 12.23 -9.97 2.53
C PRO A 41 11.72 -8.87 1.58
N TRP A 42 12.52 -7.83 1.34
CA TRP A 42 12.19 -6.75 0.41
C TRP A 42 12.10 -7.18 -1.06
N GLN A 43 12.88 -8.16 -1.51
CA GLN A 43 12.80 -8.70 -2.87
C GLN A 43 11.53 -9.52 -3.07
N LEU A 44 11.13 -10.30 -2.05
CA LEU A 44 9.86 -11.04 -2.06
C LEU A 44 8.67 -10.08 -2.04
N LEU A 45 8.71 -9.05 -1.18
CA LEU A 45 7.70 -8.00 -1.13
C LEU A 45 7.58 -7.28 -2.48
N TRP A 46 8.71 -6.92 -3.08
CA TRP A 46 8.74 -6.27 -4.38
C TRP A 46 8.13 -7.16 -5.48
N CYS A 47 8.59 -8.41 -5.61
CA CYS A 47 8.05 -9.36 -6.59
C CYS A 47 6.54 -9.57 -6.42
N ALA A 48 6.05 -9.63 -5.18
CA ALA A 48 4.62 -9.73 -4.89
C ALA A 48 3.85 -8.49 -5.39
N THR A 49 4.40 -7.29 -5.20
CA THR A 49 3.76 -6.05 -5.69
C THR A 49 3.80 -5.93 -7.22
N CYS A 50 4.76 -6.58 -7.87
CA CYS A 50 4.92 -6.58 -9.31
C CYS A 50 4.20 -7.73 -10.04
N HIS A 51 3.20 -8.37 -9.41
CA HIS A 51 2.49 -9.49 -10.03
C HIS A 51 1.76 -9.09 -11.32
N LYS A 52 1.84 -9.93 -12.35
CA LYS A 52 1.22 -9.68 -13.68
C LYS A 52 -0.30 -9.53 -13.66
N ASP A 53 -0.95 -10.08 -12.62
CA ASP A 53 -2.42 -10.01 -12.48
C ASP A 53 -2.89 -8.66 -11.93
N PHE A 54 -1.98 -7.82 -11.46
CA PHE A 54 -2.31 -6.48 -10.98
C PHE A 54 -2.30 -5.49 -12.14
N LEU A 55 -3.36 -4.68 -12.19
CA LEU A 55 -3.44 -3.55 -13.10
C LEU A 55 -2.33 -2.55 -12.77
N ARG A 56 -1.83 -1.83 -13.78
CA ARG A 56 -0.79 -0.80 -13.61
C ARG A 56 -1.12 0.21 -12.50
N SER A 57 -2.41 0.57 -12.34
CA SER A 57 -2.88 1.45 -11.28
C SER A 57 -2.65 0.88 -9.87
N ILE A 58 -2.83 -0.44 -9.70
CA ILE A 58 -2.60 -1.14 -8.44
C ILE A 58 -1.10 -1.19 -8.13
N HIS A 59 -0.26 -1.49 -9.13
CA HIS A 59 1.20 -1.41 -8.98
C HIS A 59 1.64 -0.03 -8.53
N PHE A 60 1.12 1.02 -9.18
CA PHE A 60 1.44 2.39 -8.82
C PHE A 60 0.99 2.72 -7.39
N PHE A 61 -0.21 2.29 -7.00
CA PHE A 61 -0.70 2.43 -5.63
C PHE A 61 0.25 1.75 -4.62
N MET A 62 0.61 0.48 -4.85
CA MET A 62 1.52 -0.27 -3.98
C MET A 62 2.92 0.38 -3.90
N TRP A 63 3.45 0.85 -5.02
CA TRP A 63 4.71 1.58 -5.06
C TRP A 63 4.64 2.86 -4.23
N MET A 64 3.57 3.65 -4.35
CA MET A 64 3.37 4.86 -3.56
C MET A 64 3.27 4.55 -2.06
N LEU A 65 2.65 3.43 -1.67
CA LEU A 65 2.61 2.98 -0.28
C LEU A 65 4.00 2.68 0.27
N ILE A 66 4.76 1.82 -0.43
CA ILE A 66 6.09 1.36 -0.01
C ILE A 66 7.07 2.53 0.10
N HIS A 67 6.98 3.48 -0.83
CA HIS A 67 7.89 4.63 -0.88
C HIS A 67 7.42 5.84 -0.06
N GLY A 68 6.32 5.73 0.69
CA GLY A 68 5.79 6.84 1.47
C GLY A 68 5.41 8.05 0.60
N GLY A 69 4.98 7.80 -0.64
CA GLY A 69 4.67 8.85 -1.60
C GLY A 69 3.37 9.59 -1.32
N TYR A 70 2.50 9.03 -0.46
CA TYR A 70 1.26 9.68 -0.05
C TYR A 70 1.50 10.75 1.00
N LYS A 71 0.78 11.87 0.86
CA LYS A 71 0.82 13.02 1.77
C LYS A 71 0.03 12.71 3.05
N VAL A 72 0.62 11.96 3.96
CA VAL A 72 -0.02 11.48 5.19
C VAL A 72 0.91 11.75 6.38
N GLY A 73 0.31 12.07 7.53
CA GLY A 73 1.05 12.22 8.79
C GLY A 73 2.12 13.31 8.75
N LYS A 74 3.34 12.91 9.13
CA LYS A 74 4.57 13.75 9.20
C LYS A 74 4.87 14.57 7.94
N TYR A 75 4.32 14.18 6.79
CA TYR A 75 4.43 15.00 5.59
C TYR A 75 3.92 16.44 5.83
N TRP A 76 2.78 16.56 6.53
CA TRP A 76 2.09 17.83 6.76
C TRP A 76 2.77 18.72 7.80
N ASP A 77 3.59 18.17 8.69
CA ASP A 77 4.38 18.94 9.66
C ASP A 77 5.33 19.95 8.98
N ASN A 78 5.77 19.62 7.76
CA ASN A 78 6.68 20.46 6.98
C ASN A 78 5.96 21.59 6.23
N ILE A 79 4.62 21.68 6.33
CA ILE A 79 3.80 22.68 5.66
C ILE A 79 3.17 23.60 6.71
N PRO A 80 3.60 24.87 6.81
CA PRO A 80 3.01 25.81 7.75
C PRO A 80 1.50 25.99 7.56
N GLY A 81 0.75 25.95 8.67
CA GLY A 81 -0.69 26.16 8.71
C GLY A 81 -1.53 24.96 8.26
N HIS A 82 -0.93 23.78 8.13
CA HIS A 82 -1.57 22.54 7.68
C HIS A 82 -1.28 21.34 8.59
N GLN A 83 -0.67 21.57 9.75
CA GLN A 83 -0.22 20.53 10.67
C GLN A 83 -1.39 19.72 11.25
N GLU A 84 -2.61 20.28 11.26
CA GLU A 84 -3.82 19.56 11.65
C GLU A 84 -4.08 18.32 10.78
N LYS A 85 -3.59 18.33 9.53
CA LYS A 85 -3.73 17.20 8.58
C LYS A 85 -2.75 16.06 8.86
N ALA A 86 -1.79 16.27 9.76
CA ALA A 86 -0.90 15.21 10.19
C ALA A 86 -1.59 14.20 11.13
N PHE A 87 -2.74 14.55 11.68
CA PHE A 87 -3.43 13.76 12.71
C PHE A 87 -4.77 13.23 12.21
N CYS A 88 -5.15 12.07 12.75
CA CYS A 88 -6.49 11.52 12.59
C CYS A 88 -7.49 12.40 13.34
N PRO A 89 -8.57 12.90 12.70
CA PRO A 89 -9.58 13.70 13.39
C PRO A 89 -10.42 12.90 14.39
N LEU A 90 -10.39 11.55 14.31
CA LEU A 90 -11.15 10.67 15.19
C LEU A 90 -10.28 10.02 16.28
N CYS A 91 -9.07 9.57 15.91
CA CYS A 91 -8.19 8.84 16.82
C CYS A 91 -7.17 9.75 17.53
N GLU A 92 -7.02 11.00 17.07
CA GLU A 92 -6.09 12.01 17.63
C GLU A 92 -4.61 11.58 17.61
N GLU A 93 -4.26 10.56 16.82
CA GLU A 93 -2.89 10.11 16.62
C GLU A 93 -2.35 10.50 15.24
N TYR A 94 -1.03 10.39 15.06
CA TYR A 94 -0.41 10.67 13.77
C TYR A 94 -0.95 9.75 12.68
N GLU A 95 -1.45 10.34 11.62
CA GLU A 95 -1.98 9.59 10.49
C GLU A 95 -0.83 8.84 9.80
N SER A 96 -1.04 7.57 9.52
CA SER A 96 -0.19 6.78 8.64
C SER A 96 -1.08 5.94 7.72
N VAL A 97 -0.54 5.46 6.61
CA VAL A 97 -1.30 4.54 5.75
C VAL A 97 -1.73 3.30 6.55
N ASP A 98 -0.84 2.78 7.39
CA ASP A 98 -1.17 1.64 8.25
C ASP A 98 -2.32 2.00 9.19
N HIS A 99 -2.27 3.16 9.84
CA HIS A 99 -3.40 3.66 10.63
C HIS A 99 -4.69 3.69 9.81
N ILE A 100 -4.72 4.35 8.65
CA ILE A 100 -5.90 4.48 7.77
C ILE A 100 -6.49 3.11 7.43
N LEU A 101 -5.64 2.18 6.99
CA LEU A 101 -6.07 0.92 6.41
C LEU A 101 -6.36 -0.17 7.44
N THR A 102 -5.65 -0.20 8.58
CA THR A 102 -5.69 -1.34 9.50
C THR A 102 -6.14 -0.99 10.90
N GLN A 103 -5.94 0.23 11.40
CA GLN A 103 -6.18 0.58 12.81
C GLN A 103 -7.32 1.58 13.03
N CYS A 104 -7.56 2.48 12.06
CA CYS A 104 -8.44 3.63 12.20
C CYS A 104 -9.91 3.24 12.41
N ASN A 105 -10.61 3.93 13.30
CA ASN A 105 -12.03 3.69 13.55
C ASN A 105 -12.98 4.48 12.61
N MET A 106 -12.44 5.16 11.58
CA MET A 106 -13.26 5.86 10.60
C MET A 106 -14.06 4.86 9.74
N PRO A 107 -15.32 5.18 9.36
CA PRO A 107 -16.19 4.28 8.61
C PRO A 107 -15.62 3.88 7.24
N GLY A 108 -14.73 4.71 6.67
CA GLY A 108 -14.04 4.39 5.42
C GLY A 108 -13.19 3.12 5.50
N ARG A 109 -12.58 2.82 6.66
CA ARG A 109 -11.84 1.57 6.85
C ARG A 109 -12.78 0.38 6.72
N GLU A 110 -13.86 0.37 7.48
CA GLU A 110 -14.86 -0.71 7.48
C GLU A 110 -15.42 -0.98 6.08
N GLN A 111 -15.74 0.08 5.33
CA GLN A 111 -16.21 -0.06 3.95
C GLN A 111 -15.23 -0.81 3.05
N ILE A 112 -13.93 -0.53 3.16
CA ILE A 112 -12.89 -1.22 2.36
C ILE A 112 -12.82 -2.70 2.76
N TRP A 113 -12.85 -2.98 4.06
CA TRP A 113 -12.77 -4.35 4.59
C TRP A 113 -14.03 -5.18 4.33
N ASP A 114 -15.19 -4.54 4.17
CA ASP A 114 -16.43 -5.17 3.74
C ASP A 114 -16.46 -5.50 2.25
N LEU A 115 -15.88 -4.62 1.42
CA LEU A 115 -15.88 -4.79 -0.03
C LEU A 115 -14.95 -5.91 -0.48
N GLY A 116 -13.82 -6.12 0.21
CA GLY A 116 -12.85 -7.16 -0.13
C GLY A 116 -13.46 -8.57 -0.21
N PRO A 117 -14.07 -9.10 0.87
CA PRO A 117 -14.75 -10.40 0.88
C PRO A 117 -15.85 -10.51 -0.17
N LYS A 118 -16.67 -9.47 -0.31
CA LYS A 118 -17.76 -9.42 -1.31
C LYS A 118 -17.22 -9.57 -2.72
N LEU A 119 -16.18 -8.81 -3.09
CA LEU A 119 -15.53 -8.92 -4.38
C LEU A 119 -14.88 -10.28 -4.60
N TRP A 120 -14.28 -10.87 -3.56
CA TRP A 120 -13.66 -12.18 -3.63
C TRP A 120 -14.68 -13.30 -3.86
N GLN A 121 -15.80 -13.26 -3.13
CA GLN A 121 -16.89 -14.21 -3.29
C GLN A 121 -17.50 -14.13 -4.68
N LEU A 122 -17.71 -12.92 -5.21
CA LEU A 122 -18.19 -12.71 -6.57
C LEU A 122 -17.24 -13.28 -7.64
N LYS A 123 -15.92 -13.17 -7.41
CA LYS A 123 -14.91 -13.63 -8.37
C LYS A 123 -14.67 -15.14 -8.32
N THR A 124 -14.70 -15.74 -7.13
CA THR A 124 -14.22 -17.12 -6.91
C THR A 124 -15.28 -18.09 -6.41
N GLY A 125 -16.43 -17.59 -5.95
CA GLY A 125 -17.46 -18.38 -5.27
C GLY A 125 -17.05 -18.86 -3.87
N LYS A 126 -15.86 -18.48 -3.38
CA LYS A 126 -15.34 -18.88 -2.07
C LYS A 126 -15.45 -17.73 -1.09
N ASP A 127 -15.61 -18.08 0.18
CA ASP A 127 -15.53 -17.10 1.26
C ASP A 127 -14.07 -16.67 1.49
N LEU A 128 -13.87 -15.39 1.81
CA LEU A 128 -12.59 -14.83 2.23
C LEU A 128 -12.80 -14.13 3.55
N ARG A 129 -12.15 -14.65 4.59
CA ARG A 129 -12.07 -13.99 5.89
C ARG A 129 -10.71 -13.30 6.03
N PRO A 130 -10.60 -12.01 5.67
CA PRO A 130 -9.35 -11.29 5.80
C PRO A 130 -9.09 -11.03 7.29
N THR A 131 -7.85 -11.27 7.73
CA THR A 131 -7.39 -10.94 9.09
C THR A 131 -6.79 -9.54 9.07
N MET A 132 -7.23 -8.66 9.97
CA MET A 132 -6.58 -7.36 10.17
C MET A 132 -5.22 -7.58 10.83
N GLY A 133 -4.16 -7.58 10.04
CA GLY A 133 -2.78 -7.64 10.55
C GLY A 133 -1.76 -7.84 9.44
N MET A 134 -0.73 -6.98 9.42
CA MET A 134 0.54 -7.32 8.78
C MET A 134 1.24 -8.37 9.67
N GLY A 135 0.87 -9.65 9.52
CA GLY A 135 1.68 -10.76 10.03
C GLY A 135 1.42 -11.24 11.45
N GLU A 136 0.19 -11.18 11.98
CA GLU A 136 -0.16 -12.10 13.06
C GLU A 136 -0.54 -13.45 12.46
N LEU A 137 0.40 -14.39 12.53
CA LEU A 137 0.13 -15.81 12.34
C LEU A 137 -1.05 -16.18 13.23
N GLY A 138 -2.08 -16.74 12.60
CA GLY A 138 -3.39 -16.94 13.21
C GLY A 138 -3.32 -17.54 14.61
N HIS A 139 -3.84 -16.80 15.58
CA HIS A 139 -4.50 -17.41 16.71
C HIS A 139 -6.00 -17.32 16.46
N ALA A 140 -6.57 -18.45 16.06
CA ALA A 140 -8.00 -18.68 16.11
C ALA A 140 -8.46 -18.40 17.56
N VAL A 141 -9.16 -17.28 17.76
CA VAL A 141 -9.92 -17.08 18.98
C VAL A 141 -11.14 -18.00 18.86
N ARG A 142 -11.16 -19.00 19.75
CA ARG A 142 -12.28 -19.91 20.01
C ARG A 142 -13.48 -19.16 20.55
#